data_AF-A0A1F4USV5-F1
#
_entry.id   AF-A0A1F4USV5-F1
#
_cell.length_a   1.000
_cell.length_b   1.000
_cell.length_c   1.000
_cell.angle_alpha   90.00
_cell.angle_beta   90.00
_cell.angle_gamma   90.00
#
_symmetry.space_group_name_H-M   'P 1'
#
loop_
_entity.id
_entity.type
_entity.pdbx_description
1 polymer ?
#
loop_
_entity_poly.entity_id
_entity_poly.type
_entity_poly.pdbx_seq_one_letter_code
_entity_poly.pdbx_strand_id
1 'polypeptide(L)'
;MELRTILITILVITTISLVGYKYYEYQQLLNLIKTVDENAREELLLVEEEDKLSKQAFQKFNEYISSWNSENFVKLNEQEKIDKTNEYLINIINAVKFSNNKSQEYKNAIIKNSEEILELKSAGKLLIGNRKNHHISVTDFIGRYYYHELEAVNTALVEDILSSNWLEAEKDMLVTDQYELSTKNSNEQTYKDYFFILSPLEKYNRNDFTFSNDNLLIQDYPYGYEVLQRYKRFLKSYYQINRDFISGDYESVNYKASKLEDDAVNTSTIDWNKFVNENNEKKTELRKKILDNLINLLKLIKEFDNLNLGNYPFVESINYSIFDITMCNAYMYKTSLYSDISGENIKAQTFEELLKELSILSPKTEYLDVYFDKDTLNYKNSENKFLFNCLDKTTNKNYLFTLSK
;
A
#
# COMPACT_ATOMS: atom_id res chain seq x y z
N MET A 1 40.01 48.94 -34.12
CA MET A 1 40.03 47.57 -33.59
C MET A 1 40.10 46.63 -34.78
N GLU A 2 41.18 45.87 -34.93
CA GLU A 2 41.41 45.04 -36.12
C GLU A 2 40.46 43.83 -36.13
N LEU A 3 39.97 43.45 -37.32
CA LEU A 3 39.06 42.31 -37.53
C LEU A 3 39.53 41.02 -36.81
N ARG A 4 40.85 40.82 -36.73
CA ARG A 4 41.50 39.72 -36.01
C ARG A 4 41.16 39.70 -34.52
N THR A 5 41.16 40.85 -33.85
CA THR A 5 40.82 40.95 -32.42
C THR A 5 39.36 40.58 -32.19
N ILE A 6 38.46 41.05 -33.06
CA ILE A 6 37.02 40.70 -33.01
C ILE A 6 36.83 39.19 -33.17
N LEU A 7 37.48 38.57 -34.15
CA LEU A 7 37.39 37.13 -34.40
C LEU A 7 37.94 36.29 -33.23
N ILE A 8 39.07 36.68 -32.64
CA ILE A 8 39.63 36.01 -31.47
C ILE A 8 38.68 36.12 -30.28
N THR A 9 38.12 37.31 -30.01
CA THR A 9 37.16 37.50 -28.92
C THR A 9 35.91 36.63 -29.11
N ILE A 10 35.35 36.56 -30.32
CA ILE A 10 34.22 35.68 -30.64
C ILE A 10 34.59 34.22 -30.41
N LEU A 11 35.77 33.78 -30.86
CA LEU A 11 36.26 32.40 -30.65
C LEU A 11 36.38 32.07 -29.15
N VAL A 12 36.93 32.97 -28.35
CA VAL A 12 37.07 32.77 -26.89
C VAL A 12 35.70 32.68 -26.23
N ILE A 13 34.79 33.61 -26.54
CA ILE A 13 33.42 33.61 -25.98
C ILE A 13 32.66 32.33 -26.36
N THR A 14 32.72 31.93 -27.62
CA THR A 14 32.05 30.71 -28.10
C THR A 14 32.64 29.46 -27.46
N THR A 15 33.96 29.37 -27.31
CA THR A 15 34.63 28.24 -26.65
C THR A 15 34.22 28.15 -25.17
N ILE A 16 34.27 29.26 -24.43
CA ILE A 16 33.85 29.31 -23.01
C ILE A 16 32.37 28.93 -22.88
N SER A 17 31.52 29.43 -23.77
CA SER A 17 30.08 29.11 -23.76
C SER A 17 29.82 27.63 -24.04
N LEU A 18 30.55 27.02 -24.99
CA LEU A 18 30.42 25.60 -25.31
C LEU A 18 30.88 24.70 -24.15
N VAL A 19 32.02 25.02 -23.53
CA VAL A 19 32.53 24.29 -22.37
C VAL A 19 31.58 24.45 -21.19
N GLY A 20 31.14 25.67 -20.90
CA GLY A 20 30.17 25.96 -19.85
C GLY A 20 28.85 25.21 -20.06
N TYR A 21 28.35 25.18 -21.30
CA TYR A 21 27.16 24.40 -21.65
C TYR A 21 27.36 22.90 -21.44
N LYS A 22 28.50 22.34 -21.85
CA LYS A 22 28.78 20.90 -21.67
C LYS A 22 28.91 20.52 -20.20
N TYR A 23 29.50 21.38 -19.39
CA TYR A 23 29.54 21.20 -17.95
C TYR A 23 28.13 21.28 -17.32
N TYR A 24 27.31 22.25 -17.75
CA TYR A 24 25.91 22.33 -17.33
C TYR A 24 25.13 21.07 -17.70
N GLU A 25 25.26 20.59 -18.94
CA GLU A 25 24.63 19.36 -19.45
C GLU A 25 25.01 18.14 -18.61
N TYR A 26 26.30 18.00 -18.30
CA TYR A 26 26.83 16.97 -17.40
C TYR A 26 26.21 17.04 -16.01
N GLN A 27 26.18 18.23 -15.40
CA GLN A 27 25.62 18.42 -14.05
C GLN A 27 24.13 18.11 -13.99
N GLN A 28 23.34 18.49 -15.00
CA GLN A 28 21.90 18.17 -15.04
C GLN A 28 21.65 16.67 -15.12
N LEU A 29 22.39 15.94 -15.97
CA LEU A 29 22.25 14.48 -16.06
C LEU A 29 22.76 13.78 -14.80
N LEU A 30 23.88 14.24 -14.23
CA LEU A 30 24.42 13.69 -12.99
C LEU A 30 23.41 13.85 -11.84
N ASN A 31 22.80 15.03 -11.71
CA ASN A 31 21.80 15.30 -10.69
C ASN A 31 20.54 14.44 -10.92
N LEU A 32 20.04 14.34 -12.15
CA LEU A 32 18.92 13.47 -12.47
C LEU A 32 19.22 12.02 -12.06
N ILE A 33 20.34 11.46 -12.51
CA ILE A 33 20.72 10.08 -12.21
C ILE A 33 20.82 9.86 -10.71
N LYS A 34 21.52 10.74 -9.98
CA LYS A 34 21.65 10.64 -8.53
C LYS A 34 20.31 10.67 -7.82
N THR A 35 19.43 11.62 -8.18
CA THR A 35 18.09 11.71 -7.58
C THR A 35 17.26 10.46 -7.87
N VAL A 36 17.29 9.93 -9.10
CA VAL A 36 16.58 8.68 -9.43
C VAL A 36 17.12 7.51 -8.61
N ASP A 37 18.45 7.38 -8.55
CA ASP A 37 19.15 6.33 -7.83
C ASP A 37 18.95 6.41 -6.30
N GLU A 38 18.86 7.62 -5.73
CA GLU A 38 18.63 7.86 -4.30
C GLU A 38 17.16 7.61 -3.93
N ASN A 39 16.23 8.17 -4.70
CA ASN A 39 14.79 8.03 -4.45
C ASN A 39 14.36 6.56 -4.55
N ALA A 40 14.82 5.83 -5.56
CA ALA A 40 14.52 4.41 -5.69
C ALA A 40 15.04 3.58 -4.52
N ARG A 41 16.22 3.90 -3.95
CA ARG A 41 16.72 3.21 -2.75
C ARG A 41 15.89 3.53 -1.52
N GLU A 42 15.54 4.80 -1.32
CA GLU A 42 14.66 5.22 -0.23
C GLU A 42 13.31 4.49 -0.31
N GLU A 43 12.70 4.44 -1.48
CA GLU A 43 11.43 3.75 -1.71
C GLU A 43 11.54 2.25 -1.43
N LEU A 44 12.60 1.58 -1.90
CA LEU A 44 12.80 0.14 -1.64
C LEU A 44 12.90 -0.16 -0.14
N LEU A 45 13.48 0.74 0.65
CA LEU A 45 13.54 0.60 2.10
C LEU A 45 12.16 0.72 2.75
N LEU A 46 11.39 1.72 2.34
CA LEU A 46 10.06 1.96 2.88
C LEU A 46 9.10 0.81 2.50
N VAL A 47 9.17 0.32 1.27
CA VAL A 47 8.38 -0.85 0.82
C VAL A 47 8.75 -2.12 1.59
N GLU A 48 10.04 -2.36 1.85
CA GLU A 48 10.47 -3.52 2.66
C GLU A 48 9.96 -3.42 4.12
N GLU A 49 9.99 -2.21 4.70
CA GLU A 49 9.45 -1.97 6.04
C GLU A 49 7.94 -2.16 6.09
N GLU A 50 7.20 -1.59 5.14
CA GLU A 50 5.75 -1.73 5.03
C GLU A 50 5.33 -3.19 4.85
N ASP A 51 6.02 -3.94 3.97
CA ASP A 51 5.77 -5.36 3.73
C ASP A 51 5.95 -6.20 5.00
N LYS A 52 6.97 -5.91 5.83
CA LYS A 52 7.16 -6.59 7.12
C LYS A 52 6.00 -6.35 8.08
N LEU A 53 5.45 -5.15 8.09
CA LEU A 53 4.41 -4.75 9.03
C LEU A 53 3.02 -5.20 8.60
N SER A 54 2.72 -5.09 7.32
CA SER A 54 1.52 -5.67 6.71
C SER A 54 1.46 -7.18 6.99
N LYS A 55 2.60 -7.89 6.87
CA LYS A 55 2.69 -9.30 7.27
C LYS A 55 2.41 -9.54 8.75
N GLN A 56 2.92 -8.70 9.63
CA GLN A 56 2.61 -8.82 11.07
C GLN A 56 1.13 -8.61 11.34
N ALA A 57 0.50 -7.60 10.71
CA ALA A 57 -0.94 -7.36 10.81
C ALA A 57 -1.75 -8.54 10.28
N PHE A 58 -1.41 -9.05 9.10
CA PHE A 58 -2.06 -10.23 8.50
C PHE A 58 -1.87 -11.48 9.35
N GLN A 59 -0.69 -11.69 9.92
CA GLN A 59 -0.44 -12.80 10.84
C GLN A 59 -1.35 -12.68 12.08
N LYS A 60 -1.48 -11.49 12.66
CA LYS A 60 -2.38 -11.24 13.81
C LYS A 60 -3.85 -11.49 13.44
N PHE A 61 -4.25 -11.11 12.23
CA PHE A 61 -5.58 -11.40 11.70
C PHE A 61 -5.81 -12.91 11.52
N ASN A 62 -4.85 -13.64 10.96
CA ASN A 62 -4.95 -15.09 10.82
C ASN A 62 -4.92 -15.80 12.17
N GLU A 63 -4.15 -15.32 13.14
CA GLU A 63 -4.15 -15.81 14.52
C GLU A 63 -5.56 -15.66 15.14
N TYR A 64 -6.22 -14.52 14.91
CA TYR A 64 -7.61 -14.30 15.32
C TYR A 64 -8.57 -15.30 14.67
N ILE A 65 -8.62 -15.38 13.34
CA ILE A 65 -9.53 -16.30 12.62
C ILE A 65 -9.27 -17.76 13.00
N SER A 66 -8.01 -18.17 13.05
CA SER A 66 -7.62 -19.55 13.36
C SER A 66 -7.87 -19.90 14.82
N SER A 67 -7.83 -18.90 15.73
CA SER A 67 -8.09 -19.15 17.15
C SER A 67 -9.48 -19.70 17.38
N TRP A 68 -10.49 -19.27 16.61
CA TRP A 68 -11.89 -19.67 16.78
C TRP A 68 -12.12 -21.17 16.63
N ASN A 69 -11.29 -21.82 15.79
CA ASN A 69 -11.34 -23.25 15.52
C ASN A 69 -10.28 -24.06 16.28
N SER A 70 -9.42 -23.40 17.09
CA SER A 70 -8.37 -24.10 17.82
C SER A 70 -8.93 -24.91 18.99
N GLU A 71 -8.43 -26.12 19.22
CA GLU A 71 -8.87 -26.98 20.33
C GLU A 71 -8.81 -26.28 21.69
N ASN A 72 -7.83 -25.38 21.87
CA ASN A 72 -7.65 -24.63 23.10
C ASN A 72 -8.74 -23.56 23.27
N PHE A 73 -9.12 -22.86 22.20
CA PHE A 73 -10.16 -21.83 22.25
C PHE A 73 -11.55 -22.44 22.43
N VAL A 74 -11.84 -23.57 21.78
CA VAL A 74 -13.12 -24.26 21.92
C VAL A 74 -13.39 -24.67 23.38
N LYS A 75 -12.34 -25.05 24.11
CA LYS A 75 -12.37 -25.44 25.53
C LYS A 75 -12.53 -24.27 26.51
N LEU A 76 -12.30 -23.03 26.08
CA LEU A 76 -12.50 -21.85 26.92
C LEU A 76 -13.98 -21.67 27.26
N ASN A 77 -14.26 -21.17 28.46
CA ASN A 77 -15.60 -20.74 28.84
C ASN A 77 -16.02 -19.46 28.07
N GLU A 78 -17.30 -19.09 28.13
CA GLU A 78 -17.84 -17.93 27.38
C GLU A 78 -17.10 -16.62 27.70
N GLN A 79 -16.76 -16.37 28.97
CA GLN A 79 -16.02 -15.15 29.37
C GLN A 79 -14.58 -15.16 28.84
N GLU A 80 -13.87 -16.28 28.99
CA GLU A 80 -12.51 -16.43 28.47
C GLU A 80 -12.44 -16.27 26.94
N LYS A 81 -13.50 -16.68 26.22
CA LYS A 81 -13.62 -16.45 24.78
C LYS A 81 -13.78 -14.96 24.46
N ILE A 82 -14.63 -14.24 25.20
CA ILE A 82 -14.81 -12.79 25.02
C ILE A 82 -13.50 -12.05 25.28
N ASP A 83 -12.85 -12.32 26.42
CA ASP A 83 -11.61 -11.65 26.82
C ASP A 83 -10.50 -11.86 25.78
N LYS A 84 -10.35 -13.11 25.31
CA LYS A 84 -9.35 -13.46 24.31
C LYS A 84 -9.67 -12.88 22.93
N THR A 85 -10.94 -12.81 22.55
CA THR A 85 -11.38 -12.19 21.29
C THR A 85 -11.10 -10.68 21.32
N ASN A 86 -11.36 -10.02 22.45
CA ASN A 86 -11.04 -8.62 22.66
C ASN A 86 -9.52 -8.36 22.58
N GLU A 87 -8.69 -9.22 23.20
CA GLU A 87 -7.22 -9.14 23.08
C GLU A 87 -6.77 -9.22 21.62
N TYR A 88 -7.31 -10.17 20.85
CA TYR A 88 -7.00 -10.28 19.42
C TYR A 88 -7.39 -9.04 18.64
N LEU A 89 -8.61 -8.51 18.84
CA LEU A 89 -9.08 -7.30 18.15
C LEU A 89 -8.19 -6.10 18.47
N ILE A 90 -7.80 -5.90 19.74
CA ILE A 90 -6.88 -4.82 20.13
C ILE A 90 -5.53 -4.94 19.42
N ASN A 91 -4.99 -6.16 19.35
CA ASN A 91 -3.72 -6.42 18.68
C ASN A 91 -3.81 -6.14 17.16
N ILE A 92 -4.91 -6.52 16.50
CA ILE A 92 -5.13 -6.23 15.08
C ILE A 92 -5.29 -4.72 14.86
N ILE A 93 -6.11 -4.04 15.67
CA ILE A 93 -6.31 -2.58 15.59
C ILE A 93 -4.97 -1.84 15.72
N ASN A 94 -4.12 -2.25 16.65
CA ASN A 94 -2.80 -1.66 16.82
C ASN A 94 -1.88 -1.92 15.62
N ALA A 95 -1.94 -3.11 15.03
CA ALA A 95 -1.18 -3.44 13.83
C ALA A 95 -1.63 -2.62 12.61
N VAL A 96 -2.95 -2.46 12.40
CA VAL A 96 -3.52 -1.61 11.34
C VAL A 96 -3.11 -0.14 11.53
N LYS A 97 -3.16 0.38 12.76
CA LYS A 97 -2.69 1.75 13.05
C LYS A 97 -1.21 1.94 12.72
N PHE A 98 -0.38 0.96 13.04
CA PHE A 98 1.05 1.03 12.74
C PHE A 98 1.33 0.95 11.23
N SER A 99 0.60 0.08 10.51
CA SER A 99 0.62 0.01 9.04
C SER A 99 0.26 1.36 8.43
N ASN A 100 -0.85 1.96 8.85
CA ASN A 100 -1.30 3.27 8.35
C ASN A 100 -0.24 4.37 8.53
N ASN A 101 0.39 4.46 9.72
CA ASN A 101 1.47 5.43 9.94
C ASN A 101 2.63 5.26 8.94
N LYS A 102 2.98 4.01 8.63
CA LYS A 102 4.06 3.71 7.68
C LYS A 102 3.67 3.99 6.23
N SER A 103 2.44 3.69 5.85
CA SER A 103 1.90 4.09 4.53
C SER A 103 1.84 5.63 4.40
N GLN A 104 1.63 6.38 5.49
CA GLN A 104 1.75 7.85 5.49
C GLN A 104 3.21 8.32 5.33
N GLU A 105 4.17 7.67 5.99
CA GLU A 105 5.61 7.94 5.78
C GLU A 105 5.99 7.73 4.31
N TYR A 106 5.56 6.59 3.73
CA TYR A 106 5.78 6.29 2.32
C TYR A 106 5.13 7.32 1.39
N LYS A 107 3.87 7.67 1.64
CA LYS A 107 3.17 8.75 0.90
C LYS A 107 3.96 10.06 0.90
N ASN A 108 4.48 10.47 2.06
CA ASN A 108 5.24 11.72 2.18
C ASN A 108 6.57 11.67 1.41
N ALA A 109 7.24 10.52 1.41
CA ALA A 109 8.44 10.30 0.59
C ALA A 109 8.11 10.43 -0.90
N ILE A 110 7.02 9.82 -1.38
CA ILE A 110 6.59 9.94 -2.78
C ILE A 110 6.24 11.39 -3.15
N ILE A 111 5.57 12.14 -2.28
CA ILE A 111 5.27 13.57 -2.53
C ILE A 111 6.57 14.37 -2.69
N LYS A 112 7.50 14.24 -1.73
CA LYS A 112 8.80 14.92 -1.76
C LYS A 112 9.58 14.55 -3.03
N ASN A 113 9.66 13.27 -3.34
CA ASN A 113 10.39 12.78 -4.50
C ASN A 113 9.74 13.25 -5.82
N SER A 114 8.41 13.36 -5.87
CA SER A 114 7.70 13.94 -6.99
C SER A 114 8.00 15.42 -7.19
N GLU A 115 8.14 16.20 -6.11
CA GLU A 115 8.51 17.62 -6.18
C GLU A 115 9.93 17.80 -6.74
N GLU A 116 10.89 17.02 -6.25
CA GLU A 116 12.28 17.04 -6.74
C GLU A 116 12.37 16.70 -8.25
N ILE A 117 11.59 15.71 -8.72
CA ILE A 117 11.54 15.34 -10.14
C ILE A 117 10.92 16.45 -11.00
N LEU A 118 9.93 17.18 -10.49
CA LEU A 118 9.35 18.33 -11.19
C LEU A 118 10.35 19.48 -11.36
N GLU A 119 11.17 19.74 -10.35
CA GLU A 119 12.24 20.74 -10.42
C GLU A 119 13.29 20.34 -11.47
N LEU A 120 13.75 19.08 -11.44
CA LEU A 120 14.68 18.53 -12.42
C LEU A 120 14.10 18.63 -13.83
N LYS A 121 12.84 18.25 -14.03
CA LYS A 121 12.16 18.36 -15.33
C LYS A 121 12.19 19.78 -15.88
N SER A 122 12.01 20.79 -15.03
CA SER A 122 12.09 22.20 -15.44
C SER A 122 13.49 22.58 -15.87
N ALA A 123 14.50 22.21 -15.07
CA ALA A 123 15.91 22.49 -15.37
C ALA A 123 16.38 21.81 -16.66
N GLY A 124 15.96 20.55 -16.90
CA GLY A 124 16.30 19.78 -18.09
C GLY A 124 15.78 20.34 -19.43
N LYS A 125 14.86 21.32 -19.42
CA LYS A 125 14.33 21.94 -20.64
C LYS A 125 15.40 22.68 -21.47
N LEU A 126 16.47 23.15 -20.81
CA LEU A 126 17.59 23.86 -21.43
C LEU A 126 18.60 22.93 -22.12
N LEU A 127 18.50 21.62 -21.91
CA LEU A 127 19.29 20.62 -22.63
C LEU A 127 18.88 20.60 -24.12
N ILE A 128 19.76 20.07 -24.96
CA ILE A 128 19.56 19.99 -26.43
C ILE A 128 19.81 18.54 -26.90
N GLY A 129 19.09 18.11 -27.92
CA GLY A 129 19.29 16.82 -28.59
C GLY A 129 18.85 15.60 -27.76
N ASN A 130 19.54 14.47 -27.95
CA ASN A 130 19.15 13.18 -27.33
C ASN A 130 19.15 13.23 -25.80
N ARG A 131 20.06 14.00 -25.19
CA ARG A 131 20.13 14.16 -23.72
C ARG A 131 18.92 14.88 -23.17
N LYS A 132 18.40 15.89 -23.88
CA LYS A 132 17.13 16.55 -23.55
C LYS A 132 15.98 15.57 -23.62
N ASN A 133 15.87 14.83 -24.73
CA ASN A 133 14.78 13.90 -24.95
C ASN A 133 14.77 12.80 -23.89
N HIS A 134 15.94 12.25 -23.56
CA HIS A 134 16.10 11.28 -22.49
C HIS A 134 15.71 11.86 -21.12
N HIS A 135 16.26 13.03 -20.75
CA HIS A 135 15.94 13.70 -19.48
C HIS A 135 14.44 13.97 -19.32
N ILE A 136 13.79 14.52 -20.35
CA ILE A 136 12.35 14.78 -20.33
C ILE A 136 11.58 13.47 -20.20
N SER A 137 11.94 12.44 -20.98
CA SER A 137 11.24 11.15 -20.95
C SER A 137 11.35 10.48 -19.58
N VAL A 138 12.54 10.46 -18.97
CA VAL A 138 12.75 9.89 -17.62
C VAL A 138 11.89 10.62 -16.59
N THR A 139 11.98 11.95 -16.54
CA THR A 139 11.19 12.74 -15.58
C THR A 139 9.67 12.64 -15.82
N ASP A 140 9.22 12.48 -17.07
CA ASP A 140 7.81 12.23 -17.40
C ASP A 140 7.33 10.87 -16.89
N PHE A 141 8.12 9.80 -17.10
CA PHE A 141 7.75 8.45 -16.62
C PHE A 141 7.78 8.35 -15.10
N ILE A 142 8.76 8.96 -14.45
CA ILE A 142 8.82 9.00 -12.97
C ILE A 142 7.66 9.82 -12.42
N GLY A 143 7.32 10.97 -13.03
CA GLY A 143 6.15 11.74 -12.62
C GLY A 143 4.83 10.95 -12.74
N ARG A 144 4.68 10.14 -13.80
CA ARG A 144 3.52 9.24 -13.95
C ARG A 144 3.54 8.09 -12.93
N TYR A 145 4.70 7.51 -12.67
CA TYR A 145 4.88 6.49 -11.64
C TYR A 145 4.43 7.03 -10.28
N TYR A 146 4.94 8.20 -9.84
CA TYR A 146 4.54 8.81 -8.58
C TYR A 146 3.08 9.20 -8.51
N TYR A 147 2.49 9.68 -9.61
CA TYR A 147 1.05 9.93 -9.65
C TYR A 147 0.23 8.67 -9.31
N HIS A 148 0.59 7.52 -9.90
CA HIS A 148 -0.11 6.27 -9.64
C HIS A 148 0.21 5.65 -8.29
N GLU A 149 1.46 5.74 -7.81
CA GLU A 149 1.83 5.33 -6.45
C GLU A 149 1.02 6.11 -5.41
N LEU A 150 0.88 7.44 -5.56
CA LEU A 150 0.05 8.23 -4.65
C LEU A 150 -1.42 7.80 -4.69
N GLU A 151 -1.96 7.48 -5.85
CA GLU A 151 -3.33 6.98 -5.97
C GLU A 151 -3.50 5.61 -5.29
N ALA A 152 -2.51 4.72 -5.43
CA ALA A 152 -2.49 3.40 -4.80
C ALA A 152 -2.39 3.51 -3.27
N VAL A 153 -1.46 4.31 -2.75
CA VAL A 153 -1.28 4.54 -1.31
C VAL A 153 -2.51 5.20 -0.70
N ASN A 154 -3.12 6.19 -1.36
CA ASN A 154 -4.37 6.78 -0.87
C ASN A 154 -5.49 5.75 -0.81
N THR A 155 -5.62 4.88 -1.81
CA THR A 155 -6.64 3.82 -1.82
C THR A 155 -6.44 2.82 -0.66
N ALA A 156 -5.19 2.46 -0.37
CA ALA A 156 -4.84 1.59 0.76
C ALA A 156 -5.10 2.26 2.12
N LEU A 157 -4.77 3.54 2.26
CA LEU A 157 -5.05 4.30 3.48
C LEU A 157 -6.56 4.39 3.81
N VAL A 158 -7.41 4.51 2.80
CA VAL A 158 -8.87 4.49 3.00
C VAL A 158 -9.37 3.09 3.40
N GLU A 159 -8.75 2.02 2.87
CA GLU A 159 -9.03 0.64 3.30
C GLU A 159 -8.66 0.39 4.77
N ASP A 160 -7.52 0.91 5.21
CA ASP A 160 -7.10 0.83 6.61
C ASP A 160 -8.06 1.57 7.54
N ILE A 161 -8.60 2.71 7.09
CA ILE A 161 -9.65 3.44 7.81
C ILE A 161 -10.93 2.61 7.91
N LEU A 162 -11.36 1.98 6.81
CA LEU A 162 -12.53 1.10 6.79
C LEU A 162 -12.33 -0.06 7.79
N SER A 163 -11.19 -0.75 7.69
CA SER A 163 -10.82 -1.88 8.54
C SER A 163 -10.77 -1.48 10.02
N SER A 164 -10.20 -0.31 10.33
CA SER A 164 -10.16 0.21 11.70
C SER A 164 -11.56 0.50 12.24
N ASN A 165 -12.42 1.17 11.47
CA ASN A 165 -13.80 1.45 11.89
C ASN A 165 -14.60 0.15 12.09
N TRP A 166 -14.39 -0.86 11.23
CA TRP A 166 -15.04 -2.16 11.34
C TRP A 166 -14.57 -2.92 12.58
N LEU A 167 -13.26 -3.02 12.83
CA LEU A 167 -12.69 -3.69 14.00
C LEU A 167 -13.14 -3.03 15.31
N GLU A 168 -13.26 -1.70 15.35
CA GLU A 168 -13.81 -0.98 16.51
C GLU A 168 -15.30 -1.31 16.71
N ALA A 169 -16.08 -1.47 15.64
CA ALA A 169 -17.47 -1.90 15.73
C ALA A 169 -17.60 -3.37 16.19
N GLU A 170 -16.73 -4.27 15.72
CA GLU A 170 -16.64 -5.66 16.21
C GLU A 170 -16.30 -5.72 17.70
N LYS A 171 -15.37 -4.87 18.14
CA LYS A 171 -15.05 -4.76 19.57
C LYS A 171 -16.26 -4.31 20.38
N ASP A 172 -17.06 -3.39 19.84
CA ASP A 172 -18.31 -2.96 20.46
C ASP A 172 -19.41 -4.03 20.40
N MET A 173 -19.38 -4.96 19.43
CA MET A 173 -20.23 -6.17 19.47
C MET A 173 -19.87 -7.07 20.66
N LEU A 174 -18.59 -7.23 21.01
CA LEU A 174 -18.22 -8.02 22.19
C LEU A 174 -18.79 -7.45 23.50
N VAL A 175 -19.07 -6.15 23.55
CA VAL A 175 -19.75 -5.51 24.69
C VAL A 175 -21.20 -6.03 24.81
N THR A 176 -21.88 -6.32 23.69
CA THR A 176 -23.21 -6.93 23.73
C THR A 176 -23.15 -8.34 24.28
N ASP A 177 -22.20 -9.15 23.82
CA ASP A 177 -22.00 -10.52 24.28
C ASP A 177 -21.66 -10.58 25.78
N GLN A 178 -20.79 -9.67 26.25
CA GLN A 178 -20.44 -9.57 27.67
C GLN A 178 -21.65 -9.22 28.53
N TYR A 179 -22.50 -8.32 28.05
CA TYR A 179 -23.73 -7.95 28.75
C TYR A 179 -24.73 -9.12 28.80
N GLU A 180 -24.94 -9.83 27.69
CA GLU A 180 -25.81 -11.01 27.66
C GLU A 180 -25.31 -12.08 28.63
N LEU A 181 -24.00 -12.36 28.62
CA LEU A 181 -23.39 -13.32 29.53
C LEU A 181 -23.59 -12.94 31.00
N SER A 182 -23.46 -11.65 31.33
CA SER A 182 -23.61 -11.13 32.71
C SER A 182 -25.06 -11.11 33.19
N THR A 183 -26.04 -11.17 32.26
CA THR A 183 -27.47 -11.03 32.55
C THR A 183 -28.30 -12.29 32.24
N LYS A 184 -27.68 -13.32 31.68
CA LYS A 184 -28.29 -14.60 31.29
C LYS A 184 -29.00 -15.28 32.46
N ASN A 185 -30.29 -15.57 32.28
CA ASN A 185 -31.16 -16.20 33.29
C ASN A 185 -31.26 -15.42 34.63
N SER A 186 -30.98 -14.12 34.61
CA SER A 186 -31.01 -13.27 35.80
C SER A 186 -32.33 -12.51 35.94
N ASN A 187 -32.52 -11.87 37.10
CA ASN A 187 -33.68 -11.00 37.34
C ASN A 187 -33.45 -9.58 36.79
N GLU A 188 -34.51 -8.78 36.72
CA GLU A 188 -34.46 -7.39 36.23
C GLU A 188 -33.41 -6.52 36.95
N GLN A 189 -33.18 -6.74 38.25
CA GLN A 189 -32.18 -5.99 39.01
C GLN A 189 -30.76 -6.26 38.48
N THR A 190 -30.45 -7.49 38.08
CA THR A 190 -29.14 -7.80 37.46
C THR A 190 -28.95 -7.07 36.12
N TYR A 191 -29.99 -6.94 35.29
CA TYR A 191 -29.91 -6.16 34.05
C TYR A 191 -29.59 -4.69 34.31
N LYS A 192 -30.16 -4.11 35.39
CA LYS A 192 -29.87 -2.75 35.86
C LYS A 192 -28.42 -2.62 36.35
N ASP A 193 -27.99 -3.54 37.21
CA ASP A 193 -26.66 -3.51 37.85
C ASP A 193 -25.52 -3.63 36.82
N TYR A 194 -25.74 -4.36 35.71
CA TYR A 194 -24.75 -4.55 34.65
C TYR A 194 -24.91 -3.63 33.44
N PHE A 195 -25.91 -2.74 33.39
CA PHE A 195 -26.14 -1.86 32.24
C PHE A 195 -24.94 -0.95 31.93
N PHE A 196 -24.08 -0.65 32.91
CA PHE A 196 -22.85 0.13 32.70
C PHE A 196 -21.92 -0.49 31.65
N ILE A 197 -21.98 -1.81 31.43
CA ILE A 197 -21.22 -2.51 30.38
C ILE A 197 -21.55 -1.91 29.01
N LEU A 198 -22.81 -1.57 28.76
CA LEU A 198 -23.27 -1.02 27.47
C LEU A 198 -22.94 0.46 27.26
N SER A 199 -22.32 1.13 28.24
CA SER A 199 -21.99 2.56 28.14
C SER A 199 -21.18 2.95 26.87
N PRO A 200 -20.23 2.14 26.36
CA PRO A 200 -19.54 2.48 25.11
C PRO A 200 -20.47 2.59 23.89
N LEU A 201 -21.62 1.91 23.93
CA LEU A 201 -22.58 1.87 22.81
C LEU A 201 -23.47 3.12 22.74
N GLU A 202 -23.53 3.92 23.80
CA GLU A 202 -24.34 5.14 23.84
C GLU A 202 -24.00 6.08 22.66
N LYS A 203 -22.74 6.09 22.23
CA LYS A 203 -22.28 6.90 21.09
C LYS A 203 -23.10 6.67 19.82
N TYR A 204 -23.56 5.44 19.56
CA TYR A 204 -24.34 5.09 18.37
C TYR A 204 -25.76 5.65 18.38
N ASN A 205 -26.26 6.03 19.56
CA ASN A 205 -27.57 6.63 19.73
C ASN A 205 -27.56 8.14 19.45
N ARG A 206 -26.38 8.78 19.41
CA ARG A 206 -26.27 10.22 19.16
C ARG A 206 -26.39 10.52 17.66
N ASN A 207 -27.09 11.61 17.33
CA ASN A 207 -27.31 12.03 15.94
C ASN A 207 -26.04 12.54 15.25
N ASP A 208 -25.04 12.99 16.02
CA ASP A 208 -23.77 13.52 15.55
C ASP A 208 -22.67 12.46 15.41
N PHE A 209 -22.93 11.20 15.78
CA PHE A 209 -21.94 10.14 15.63
C PHE A 209 -21.73 9.76 14.16
N THR A 210 -20.50 9.95 13.69
CA THR A 210 -20.00 9.49 12.40
C THR A 210 -18.80 8.58 12.59
N PHE A 211 -18.60 7.67 11.62
CA PHE A 211 -17.36 6.90 11.54
C PHE A 211 -16.22 7.81 11.08
N SER A 212 -14.99 7.44 11.43
CA SER A 212 -13.82 8.22 11.03
C SER A 212 -13.71 8.29 9.50
N ASN A 213 -13.60 9.50 8.95
CA ASN A 213 -13.54 9.80 7.51
C ASN A 213 -14.71 9.21 6.70
N ASP A 214 -15.94 9.32 7.21
CA ASP A 214 -17.15 8.82 6.57
C ASP A 214 -17.32 9.25 5.09
N ASN A 215 -17.05 10.51 4.75
CA ASN A 215 -17.17 11.00 3.38
C ASN A 215 -16.25 10.26 2.39
N LEU A 216 -15.02 9.94 2.82
CA LEU A 216 -14.09 9.17 1.99
C LEU A 216 -14.56 7.72 1.84
N LEU A 217 -15.07 7.13 2.92
CA LEU A 217 -15.63 5.77 2.88
C LEU A 217 -16.86 5.67 1.98
N ILE A 218 -17.76 6.66 2.02
CA ILE A 218 -18.94 6.72 1.13
C ILE A 218 -18.52 6.76 -0.34
N GLN A 219 -17.47 7.53 -0.65
CA GLN A 219 -17.00 7.72 -2.02
C GLN A 219 -16.27 6.48 -2.54
N ASP A 220 -15.31 5.97 -1.76
CA ASP A 220 -14.37 4.96 -2.26
C ASP A 220 -14.77 3.54 -1.86
N TYR A 221 -15.41 3.32 -0.70
CA TYR A 221 -15.85 1.99 -0.24
C TYR A 221 -17.34 2.00 0.15
N PRO A 222 -18.26 2.31 -0.79
CA PRO A 222 -19.69 2.46 -0.50
C PRO A 222 -20.32 1.22 0.15
N TYR A 223 -19.91 0.01 -0.24
CA TYR A 223 -20.41 -1.21 0.37
C TYR A 223 -19.81 -1.45 1.75
N GLY A 224 -18.51 -1.21 1.94
CA GLY A 224 -17.87 -1.20 3.25
C GLY A 224 -18.53 -0.20 4.22
N TYR A 225 -18.87 0.99 3.74
CA TYR A 225 -19.62 1.97 4.53
C TYR A 225 -21.05 1.49 4.84
N GLU A 226 -21.74 0.85 3.90
CA GLU A 226 -23.04 0.23 4.14
C GLU A 226 -22.97 -0.81 5.27
N VAL A 227 -21.91 -1.63 5.28
CA VAL A 227 -21.64 -2.59 6.36
C VAL A 227 -21.49 -1.87 7.70
N LEU A 228 -20.66 -0.83 7.79
CA LEU A 228 -20.52 -0.03 9.02
C LEU A 228 -21.87 0.54 9.50
N GLN A 229 -22.75 0.96 8.57
CA GLN A 229 -24.09 1.42 8.92
C GLN A 229 -24.98 0.30 9.47
N ARG A 230 -24.82 -0.95 9.03
CA ARG A 230 -25.54 -2.11 9.59
C ARG A 230 -25.12 -2.34 11.05
N TYR A 231 -23.81 -2.34 11.35
CA TYR A 231 -23.30 -2.41 12.74
C TYR A 231 -23.84 -1.25 13.59
N LYS A 232 -23.76 0.00 13.09
CA LYS A 232 -24.29 1.17 13.81
C LYS A 232 -25.78 1.01 14.14
N ARG A 233 -26.60 0.50 13.23
CA ARG A 233 -28.02 0.25 13.47
C ARG A 233 -28.23 -0.80 14.55
N PHE A 234 -27.56 -1.95 14.44
CA PHE A 234 -27.66 -3.02 15.43
C PHE A 234 -27.25 -2.54 16.83
N LEU A 235 -26.04 -1.96 16.98
CA LEU A 235 -25.53 -1.51 18.27
C LEU A 235 -26.41 -0.41 18.89
N LYS A 236 -26.97 0.48 18.07
CA LYS A 236 -27.96 1.47 18.52
C LYS A 236 -29.24 0.80 19.03
N SER A 237 -29.83 -0.10 18.24
CA SER A 237 -31.07 -0.80 18.59
C SER A 237 -30.89 -1.62 19.88
N TYR A 238 -29.74 -2.31 20.01
CA TYR A 238 -29.40 -3.11 21.18
C TYR A 238 -29.28 -2.26 22.45
N TYR A 239 -28.55 -1.14 22.39
CA TYR A 239 -28.43 -0.21 23.50
C TYR A 239 -29.79 0.39 23.91
N GLN A 240 -30.61 0.82 22.93
CA GLN A 240 -31.90 1.45 23.20
C GLN A 240 -32.89 0.49 23.88
N ILE A 241 -32.97 -0.77 23.42
CA ILE A 241 -33.88 -1.76 24.01
C ILE A 241 -33.50 -2.04 25.45
N ASN A 242 -32.21 -2.29 25.71
CA ASN A 242 -31.76 -2.59 27.06
C ASN A 242 -31.94 -1.39 28.00
N ARG A 243 -31.72 -0.16 27.51
CA ARG A 243 -31.98 1.07 28.27
C ARG A 243 -33.47 1.23 28.63
N ASP A 244 -34.36 0.97 27.69
CA ASP A 244 -35.81 1.10 27.91
C ASP A 244 -36.31 -0.01 28.83
N PHE A 245 -35.77 -1.24 28.71
CA PHE A 245 -36.04 -2.37 29.60
C PHE A 245 -35.67 -2.05 31.06
N ILE A 246 -34.45 -1.56 31.32
CA ILE A 246 -34.04 -1.21 32.69
C ILE A 246 -34.81 -0.01 33.26
N SER A 247 -35.41 0.81 32.40
CA SER A 247 -36.27 1.93 32.79
C SER A 247 -37.72 1.51 33.06
N GLY A 248 -38.08 0.25 32.79
CA GLY A 248 -39.43 -0.28 32.96
C GLY A 248 -40.40 0.06 31.81
N ASP A 249 -39.91 0.56 30.68
CA ASP A 249 -40.72 0.90 29.49
C ASP A 249 -40.89 -0.33 28.57
N TYR A 250 -41.67 -1.30 29.06
CA TYR A 250 -41.90 -2.57 28.36
C TYR A 250 -42.68 -2.43 27.05
N GLU A 251 -43.50 -1.39 26.91
CA GLU A 251 -44.21 -1.09 25.65
C GLU A 251 -43.22 -0.68 24.55
N SER A 252 -42.28 0.23 24.87
CA SER A 252 -41.21 0.62 23.94
C SER A 252 -40.31 -0.56 23.59
N VAL A 253 -39.95 -1.41 24.56
CA VAL A 253 -39.16 -2.63 24.34
C VAL A 253 -39.86 -3.57 23.34
N ASN A 254 -41.13 -3.90 23.57
CA ASN A 254 -41.89 -4.79 22.70
C ASN A 254 -42.02 -4.23 21.27
N TYR A 255 -42.21 -2.92 21.14
CA TYR A 255 -42.26 -2.25 19.83
C TYR A 255 -40.90 -2.33 19.09
N LYS A 256 -39.79 -2.15 19.81
CA LYS A 256 -38.43 -2.12 19.23
C LYS A 256 -37.79 -3.49 19.03
N ALA A 257 -38.26 -4.54 19.72
CA ALA A 257 -37.70 -5.89 19.63
C ALA A 257 -37.61 -6.41 18.19
N SER A 258 -38.69 -6.26 17.41
CA SER A 258 -38.71 -6.61 15.98
C SER A 258 -37.64 -5.87 15.16
N LYS A 259 -37.37 -4.61 15.50
CA LYS A 259 -36.36 -3.80 14.84
C LYS A 259 -34.93 -4.29 15.15
N LEU A 260 -34.68 -4.74 16.37
CA LEU A 260 -33.39 -5.34 16.75
C LEU A 260 -33.18 -6.67 16.05
N GLU A 261 -34.21 -7.52 15.96
CA GLU A 261 -34.16 -8.77 15.19
C GLU A 261 -33.82 -8.49 13.72
N ASP A 262 -34.50 -7.53 13.09
CA ASP A 262 -34.20 -7.10 11.72
C ASP A 262 -32.76 -6.60 11.57
N ASP A 263 -32.26 -5.77 12.50
CA ASP A 263 -30.91 -5.23 12.45
C ASP A 263 -29.84 -6.33 12.68
N ALA A 264 -30.14 -7.35 13.49
CA ALA A 264 -29.29 -8.52 13.69
C ALA A 264 -29.23 -9.39 12.43
N VAL A 265 -30.36 -9.62 11.77
CA VAL A 265 -30.41 -10.34 10.48
C VAL A 265 -29.62 -9.58 9.40
N ASN A 266 -29.76 -8.25 9.34
CA ASN A 266 -29.03 -7.43 8.37
C ASN A 266 -27.50 -7.46 8.60
N THR A 267 -27.06 -7.61 9.84
CA THR A 267 -25.63 -7.71 10.20
C THR A 267 -25.09 -9.12 9.94
N SER A 268 -25.88 -10.17 10.17
CA SER A 268 -25.46 -11.56 9.88
C SER A 268 -25.47 -11.93 8.39
N THR A 269 -26.06 -11.09 7.53
CA THR A 269 -26.15 -11.27 6.07
C THR A 269 -25.18 -10.40 5.28
N ILE A 270 -24.05 -10.00 5.88
CA ILE A 270 -22.99 -9.29 5.17
C ILE A 270 -22.35 -10.23 4.13
N ASP A 271 -22.31 -9.79 2.88
CA ASP A 271 -21.47 -10.39 1.84
C ASP A 271 -20.00 -9.99 2.09
N TRP A 272 -19.27 -10.82 2.84
CA TRP A 272 -17.86 -10.60 3.16
C TRP A 272 -16.96 -10.67 1.93
N ASN A 273 -17.34 -11.42 0.89
CA ASN A 273 -16.57 -11.44 -0.35
C ASN A 273 -16.63 -10.08 -1.04
N LYS A 274 -17.82 -9.47 -1.09
CA LYS A 274 -17.96 -8.12 -1.62
C LYS A 274 -17.26 -7.07 -0.75
N PHE A 275 -17.26 -7.24 0.58
CA PHE A 275 -16.57 -6.33 1.51
C PHE A 275 -15.05 -6.33 1.29
N VAL A 276 -14.44 -7.52 1.26
CA VAL A 276 -12.98 -7.67 1.12
C VAL A 276 -12.51 -7.33 -0.30
N ASN A 277 -13.30 -7.66 -1.32
CA ASN A 277 -12.91 -7.43 -2.71
C ASN A 277 -13.35 -6.06 -3.26
N GLU A 278 -13.93 -5.19 -2.44
CA GLU A 278 -14.28 -3.84 -2.86
C GLU A 278 -13.01 -3.11 -3.32
N ASN A 279 -13.07 -2.52 -4.52
CA ASN A 279 -11.94 -1.91 -5.23
C ASN A 279 -10.79 -2.84 -5.67
N ASN A 280 -10.91 -4.17 -5.59
CA ASN A 280 -9.81 -5.05 -6.02
C ASN A 280 -9.42 -4.79 -7.49
N GLU A 281 -10.40 -4.63 -8.39
CA GLU A 281 -10.15 -4.27 -9.79
C GLU A 281 -9.38 -2.94 -9.94
N LYS A 282 -9.78 -1.90 -9.19
CA LYS A 282 -9.09 -0.61 -9.19
C LYS A 282 -7.64 -0.76 -8.71
N LYS A 283 -7.42 -1.51 -7.63
CA LYS A 283 -6.07 -1.80 -7.09
C LYS A 283 -5.21 -2.53 -8.13
N THR A 284 -5.74 -3.59 -8.74
CA THR A 284 -5.05 -4.33 -9.81
C THR A 284 -4.69 -3.43 -10.99
N GLU A 285 -5.60 -2.57 -11.45
CA GLU A 285 -5.33 -1.62 -12.54
C GLU A 285 -4.27 -0.58 -12.17
N LEU A 286 -4.25 -0.07 -10.94
CA LEU A 286 -3.21 0.84 -10.48
C LEU A 286 -1.84 0.17 -10.45
N ARG A 287 -1.76 -1.06 -9.91
CA ARG A 287 -0.52 -1.83 -9.87
C ARG A 287 0.01 -2.13 -11.28
N LYS A 288 -0.86 -2.42 -12.25
CA LYS A 288 -0.46 -2.57 -13.67
C LYS A 288 0.16 -1.29 -14.22
N LYS A 289 -0.44 -0.12 -13.96
CA LYS A 289 0.07 1.18 -14.43
C LYS A 289 1.40 1.54 -13.78
N ILE A 290 1.56 1.27 -12.49
CA ILE A 290 2.82 1.43 -11.77
C ILE A 290 3.91 0.57 -12.43
N LEU A 291 3.63 -0.72 -12.63
CA LEU A 291 4.56 -1.67 -13.24
C LEU A 291 4.94 -1.23 -14.67
N ASP A 292 3.99 -0.78 -15.49
CA ASP A 292 4.28 -0.31 -16.84
C ASP A 292 5.20 0.92 -16.84
N ASN A 293 4.96 1.90 -15.97
CA ASN A 293 5.85 3.06 -15.86
C ASN A 293 7.25 2.64 -15.36
N LEU A 294 7.34 1.71 -14.41
CA LEU A 294 8.61 1.19 -13.92
C LEU A 294 9.41 0.47 -15.02
N ILE A 295 8.75 -0.40 -15.80
CA ILE A 295 9.39 -1.09 -16.93
C ILE A 295 9.81 -0.10 -18.02
N ASN A 296 9.03 0.94 -18.31
CA ASN A 296 9.41 1.96 -19.28
C ASN A 296 10.55 2.85 -18.78
N LEU A 297 10.63 3.14 -17.47
CA LEU A 297 11.78 3.78 -16.86
C LEU A 297 13.04 2.93 -17.02
N LEU A 298 12.96 1.62 -16.75
CA LEU A 298 14.09 0.68 -16.93
C LEU A 298 14.58 0.60 -18.38
N LYS A 299 13.67 0.67 -19.37
CA LYS A 299 14.05 0.78 -20.79
C LYS A 299 14.83 2.06 -21.07
N LEU A 300 14.37 3.21 -20.53
CA LEU A 300 15.08 4.47 -20.70
C LEU A 300 16.47 4.42 -20.04
N ILE A 301 16.58 3.86 -18.84
CA ILE A 301 17.86 3.65 -18.17
C ILE A 301 18.83 2.88 -19.08
N LYS A 302 18.38 1.81 -19.75
CA LYS A 302 19.25 1.08 -20.69
C LYS A 302 19.52 1.82 -21.98
N GLU A 303 18.56 2.60 -22.47
CA GLU A 303 18.77 3.47 -23.64
C GLU A 303 19.87 4.50 -23.37
N PHE A 304 19.99 5.02 -22.14
CA PHE A 304 21.05 5.93 -21.74
C PHE A 304 22.45 5.37 -21.97
N ASP A 305 22.66 4.12 -21.53
CA ASP A 305 23.92 3.39 -21.70
C ASP A 305 24.18 3.08 -23.17
N ASN A 306 23.17 2.55 -23.88
CA ASN A 306 23.28 2.17 -25.30
C ASN A 306 23.58 3.36 -26.22
N LEU A 307 23.02 4.54 -25.92
CA LEU A 307 23.28 5.77 -26.65
C LEU A 307 24.53 6.52 -26.15
N ASN A 308 25.26 5.97 -25.18
CA ASN A 308 26.47 6.54 -24.60
C ASN A 308 26.27 8.00 -24.13
N LEU A 309 25.10 8.31 -23.57
CA LEU A 309 24.71 9.69 -23.23
C LEU A 309 25.50 10.25 -22.04
N GLY A 310 25.98 9.36 -21.16
CA GLY A 310 26.75 9.69 -19.96
C GLY A 310 28.24 9.93 -20.19
N ASN A 311 28.74 9.79 -21.41
CA ASN A 311 30.16 10.00 -21.71
C ASN A 311 30.43 11.46 -22.12
N TYR A 312 31.40 12.06 -21.45
CA TYR A 312 31.83 13.44 -21.65
C TYR A 312 33.36 13.51 -21.72
N PRO A 313 33.94 14.35 -22.59
CA PRO A 313 35.37 14.58 -22.59
C PRO A 313 35.84 15.15 -21.25
N PHE A 314 36.91 14.58 -20.68
CA PHE A 314 37.64 15.09 -19.51
C PHE A 314 36.91 15.03 -18.16
N VAL A 315 35.78 14.35 -18.06
CA VAL A 315 35.10 14.03 -16.80
C VAL A 315 34.71 12.56 -16.76
N GLU A 316 34.38 12.06 -15.57
CA GLU A 316 33.96 10.67 -15.40
C GLU A 316 32.63 10.39 -16.10
N SER A 317 32.49 9.18 -16.64
CA SER A 317 31.23 8.74 -17.23
C SER A 317 30.19 8.54 -16.13
N ILE A 318 28.98 9.02 -16.36
CA ILE A 318 27.84 8.81 -15.48
C ILE A 318 26.98 7.66 -16.01
N ASN A 319 26.37 6.88 -15.12
CA ASN A 319 25.45 5.79 -15.44
C ASN A 319 24.44 5.61 -14.29
N TYR A 320 23.31 4.97 -14.58
CA TYR A 320 22.36 4.59 -13.54
C TYR A 320 22.84 3.32 -12.85
N SER A 321 23.07 3.41 -11.54
CA SER A 321 23.49 2.26 -10.74
C SER A 321 22.31 1.42 -10.25
N ILE A 322 21.09 1.97 -10.31
CA ILE A 322 19.89 1.36 -9.74
C ILE A 322 19.22 0.30 -10.63
N PHE A 323 19.73 0.06 -11.84
CA PHE A 323 19.04 -0.77 -12.82
C PHE A 323 18.69 -2.16 -12.29
N ASP A 324 19.68 -2.90 -11.76
CA ASP A 324 19.47 -4.29 -11.35
C ASP A 324 18.52 -4.40 -10.17
N ILE A 325 18.68 -3.56 -9.14
CA ILE A 325 17.80 -3.60 -7.96
C ILE A 325 16.36 -3.20 -8.32
N THR A 326 16.19 -2.24 -9.23
CA THR A 326 14.87 -1.83 -9.73
C THR A 326 14.23 -2.90 -10.60
N MET A 327 15.02 -3.60 -11.42
CA MET A 327 14.56 -4.75 -12.20
C MET A 327 14.13 -5.90 -11.29
N CYS A 328 14.88 -6.14 -10.20
CA CYS A 328 14.53 -7.12 -9.17
C CYS A 328 13.16 -6.81 -8.53
N ASN A 329 12.93 -5.55 -8.15
CA ASN A 329 11.64 -5.08 -7.64
C ASN A 329 10.53 -5.27 -8.69
N ALA A 330 10.80 -4.97 -9.96
CA ALA A 330 9.83 -5.17 -11.03
C ALA A 330 9.44 -6.66 -11.21
N TYR A 331 10.36 -7.61 -11.07
CA TYR A 331 10.02 -9.04 -11.11
C TYR A 331 9.16 -9.46 -9.93
N MET A 332 9.48 -8.98 -8.73
CA MET A 332 8.65 -9.22 -7.54
C MET A 332 7.23 -8.68 -7.77
N TYR A 333 7.11 -7.45 -8.24
CA TYR A 333 5.82 -6.82 -8.47
C TYR A 333 5.02 -7.50 -9.61
N LYS A 334 5.71 -7.97 -10.65
CA LYS A 334 5.08 -8.74 -11.73
C LYS A 334 4.64 -10.13 -11.26
N THR A 335 5.38 -10.73 -10.33
CA THR A 335 5.04 -12.01 -9.68
C THR A 335 3.77 -11.86 -8.84
N SER A 336 3.63 -10.77 -8.08
CA SER A 336 2.45 -10.53 -7.23
C SER A 336 1.16 -10.30 -8.03
N LEU A 337 1.28 -9.85 -9.28
CA LEU A 337 0.15 -9.66 -10.20
C LEU A 337 -0.15 -10.88 -11.09
N TYR A 338 0.67 -11.92 -11.03
CA TYR A 338 0.60 -13.01 -12.00
C TYR A 338 -0.74 -13.73 -11.98
N SER A 339 -1.23 -14.11 -10.79
CA SER A 339 -2.50 -14.81 -10.63
C SER A 339 -3.69 -13.94 -11.06
N ASP A 340 -3.66 -12.66 -10.69
CA ASP A 340 -4.73 -11.70 -11.00
C ASP A 340 -4.88 -11.46 -12.50
N ILE A 341 -3.78 -11.58 -13.26
CA ILE A 341 -3.77 -11.35 -14.71
C ILE A 341 -3.96 -12.64 -15.50
N SER A 342 -3.28 -13.72 -15.12
CA SER A 342 -3.29 -14.98 -15.88
C SER A 342 -4.43 -15.92 -15.49
N GLY A 343 -4.97 -15.79 -14.28
CA GLY A 343 -5.85 -16.80 -13.68
C GLY A 343 -5.13 -18.09 -13.28
N GLU A 344 -3.80 -18.13 -13.36
CA GLU A 344 -2.96 -19.28 -13.03
C GLU A 344 -2.02 -18.97 -11.86
N ASN A 345 -1.58 -20.02 -11.16
CA ASN A 345 -0.55 -19.90 -10.12
C ASN A 345 0.83 -20.15 -10.70
N ILE A 346 1.83 -19.42 -10.19
CA ILE A 346 3.24 -19.58 -10.57
C ILE A 346 3.76 -20.96 -10.13
N LYS A 347 4.38 -21.68 -11.05
CA LYS A 347 4.93 -23.04 -10.80
C LYS A 347 6.45 -23.06 -10.77
N ALA A 348 7.09 -22.01 -11.28
CA ALA A 348 8.53 -21.84 -11.36
C ALA A 348 9.29 -22.12 -10.05
N GLN A 349 10.17 -23.11 -10.05
CA GLN A 349 11.06 -23.45 -8.93
C GLN A 349 12.38 -22.67 -8.99
N THR A 350 12.81 -22.28 -10.19
CA THR A 350 14.02 -21.50 -10.44
C THR A 350 13.70 -20.11 -10.95
N PHE A 351 14.67 -19.19 -10.89
CA PHE A 351 14.49 -17.84 -11.42
C PHE A 351 14.33 -17.85 -12.95
N GLU A 352 15.03 -18.73 -13.66
CA GLU A 352 14.90 -18.91 -15.11
C GLU A 352 13.50 -19.36 -15.52
N GLU A 353 12.89 -20.27 -14.75
CA GLU A 353 11.50 -20.68 -14.98
C GLU A 353 10.55 -19.53 -14.70
N LEU A 354 10.82 -18.75 -13.64
CA LEU A 354 9.99 -17.60 -13.30
C LEU A 354 10.01 -16.58 -14.43
N LEU A 355 11.17 -16.23 -14.98
CA LEU A 355 11.27 -15.30 -16.10
C LEU A 355 10.46 -15.77 -17.32
N LYS A 356 10.45 -17.08 -17.62
CA LYS A 356 9.64 -17.62 -18.71
C LYS A 356 8.14 -17.44 -18.44
N GLU A 357 7.68 -17.75 -17.23
CA GLU A 357 6.28 -17.53 -16.85
C GLU A 357 5.94 -16.03 -16.86
N LEU A 358 6.80 -15.15 -16.35
CA LEU A 358 6.54 -13.72 -16.38
C LEU A 358 6.57 -13.14 -17.81
N SER A 359 7.31 -13.73 -18.75
CA SER A 359 7.44 -13.21 -20.12
C SER A 359 6.12 -13.22 -20.92
N ILE A 360 5.16 -14.08 -20.54
CA ILE A 360 3.85 -14.14 -21.21
C ILE A 360 2.92 -12.98 -20.80
N LEU A 361 3.25 -12.27 -19.70
CA LEU A 361 2.47 -11.16 -19.19
C LEU A 361 2.99 -9.81 -19.66
N SER A 362 2.07 -8.91 -20.00
CA SER A 362 2.35 -7.48 -20.16
C SER A 362 2.55 -6.81 -18.79
N PRO A 363 3.46 -5.83 -18.68
CA PRO A 363 4.42 -5.39 -19.70
C PRO A 363 5.57 -6.40 -19.90
N LYS A 364 5.96 -6.63 -21.16
CA LYS A 364 7.08 -7.53 -21.51
C LYS A 364 8.41 -6.98 -21.01
N THR A 365 9.25 -7.86 -20.47
CA THR A 365 10.60 -7.53 -19.95
C THR A 365 11.73 -8.19 -20.73
N GLU A 366 11.43 -9.04 -21.72
CA GLU A 366 12.40 -9.85 -22.49
C GLU A 366 13.64 -9.06 -22.98
N TYR A 367 13.45 -7.80 -23.40
CA TYR A 367 14.54 -6.92 -23.81
C TYR A 367 15.46 -6.51 -22.66
N LEU A 368 14.90 -6.28 -21.47
CA LEU A 368 15.61 -5.88 -20.26
C LEU A 368 16.31 -7.08 -19.60
N ASP A 369 15.71 -8.27 -19.66
CA ASP A 369 16.20 -9.50 -19.03
C ASP A 369 17.64 -9.83 -19.48
N VAL A 370 18.03 -9.47 -20.70
CA VAL A 370 19.39 -9.70 -21.26
C VAL A 370 20.46 -8.82 -20.58
N TYR A 371 20.07 -7.67 -20.04
CA TYR A 371 20.98 -6.74 -19.37
C TYR A 371 21.02 -6.92 -17.85
N PHE A 372 20.07 -7.68 -17.30
CA PHE A 372 19.95 -7.88 -15.87
C PHE A 372 21.05 -8.82 -15.36
N ASP A 373 21.80 -8.35 -14.37
CA ASP A 373 22.81 -9.17 -13.71
C ASP A 373 22.13 -10.12 -12.71
N LYS A 374 21.94 -11.38 -13.14
CA LYS A 374 21.24 -12.40 -12.35
C LYS A 374 21.89 -12.71 -11.00
N ASP A 375 23.19 -12.45 -10.83
CA ASP A 375 23.86 -12.68 -9.54
C ASP A 375 23.39 -11.70 -8.46
N THR A 376 22.66 -10.64 -8.83
CA THR A 376 22.04 -9.69 -7.91
C THR A 376 20.76 -10.21 -7.26
N LEU A 377 20.17 -11.31 -7.75
CA LEU A 377 18.92 -11.85 -7.24
C LEU A 377 19.04 -13.32 -6.85
N ASN A 378 18.72 -13.60 -5.59
CA ASN A 378 18.48 -14.96 -5.11
C ASN A 378 16.98 -15.20 -4.94
N TYR A 379 16.40 -15.94 -5.87
CA TYR A 379 14.99 -16.35 -5.85
C TYR A 379 14.83 -17.71 -5.16
N LYS A 380 13.83 -17.82 -4.28
CA LYS A 380 13.41 -19.12 -3.72
C LYS A 380 11.91 -19.27 -3.80
N ASN A 381 11.48 -20.42 -4.31
CA ASN A 381 10.12 -20.90 -4.21
C ASN A 381 10.00 -21.90 -3.06
N SER A 382 9.06 -21.69 -2.14
CA SER A 382 8.73 -22.64 -1.07
C SER A 382 7.23 -22.89 -1.04
N GLU A 383 6.75 -23.90 -0.30
CA GLU A 383 5.34 -24.34 -0.35
C GLU A 383 4.33 -23.19 -0.31
N ASN A 384 4.55 -22.17 0.53
CA ASN A 384 3.57 -21.10 0.78
C ASN A 384 4.05 -19.69 0.39
N LYS A 385 5.28 -19.54 -0.12
CA LYS A 385 5.83 -18.21 -0.42
C LYS A 385 6.93 -18.21 -1.47
N PHE A 386 7.04 -17.08 -2.16
CA PHE A 386 8.17 -16.68 -2.99
C PHE A 386 9.06 -15.72 -2.21
N LEU A 387 10.37 -15.86 -2.35
CA LEU A 387 11.38 -14.98 -1.75
C LEU A 387 12.25 -14.38 -2.84
N PHE A 388 12.42 -13.08 -2.81
CA PHE A 388 13.33 -12.32 -3.67
C PHE A 388 14.33 -11.61 -2.76
N ASN A 389 15.58 -12.08 -2.74
CA ASN A 389 16.66 -11.37 -2.06
C ASN A 389 17.51 -10.63 -3.10
N CYS A 390 17.33 -9.31 -3.16
CA CYS A 390 17.93 -8.42 -4.15
C CYS A 390 19.14 -7.70 -3.55
N LEU A 391 20.32 -7.83 -4.17
CA LEU A 391 21.55 -7.18 -3.78
C LEU A 391 21.76 -5.88 -4.58
N ASP A 392 21.82 -4.75 -3.88
CA ASP A 392 22.33 -3.51 -4.45
C ASP A 392 23.86 -3.56 -4.43
N LYS A 393 24.48 -3.76 -5.60
CA LYS A 393 25.94 -3.85 -5.75
C LYS A 393 26.67 -2.55 -5.42
N THR A 394 25.99 -1.41 -5.45
CA THR A 394 26.59 -0.11 -5.12
C THR A 394 26.73 0.06 -3.61
N THR A 395 25.70 -0.32 -2.86
CA THR A 395 25.68 -0.15 -1.39
C THR A 395 26.03 -1.43 -0.62
N ASN A 396 26.12 -2.58 -1.32
CA ASN A 396 26.19 -3.93 -0.75
C ASN A 396 25.03 -4.28 0.18
N LYS A 397 23.91 -3.55 0.08
CA LYS A 397 22.71 -3.81 0.87
C LYS A 397 21.85 -4.89 0.20
N ASN A 398 21.28 -5.77 1.02
CA ASN A 398 20.29 -6.74 0.57
C ASN A 398 18.89 -6.24 0.95
N TYR A 399 17.95 -6.37 0.01
CA TYR A 399 16.53 -6.10 0.19
C TYR A 399 15.78 -7.41 0.05
N LEU A 400 14.98 -7.76 1.05
CA LEU A 400 14.25 -9.02 1.08
C LEU A 400 12.76 -8.78 0.89
N PHE A 401 12.23 -9.23 -0.24
CA PHE A 401 10.80 -9.22 -0.52
C PHE A 401 10.23 -10.64 -0.41
N THR A 402 9.06 -10.75 0.21
CA THR A 402 8.37 -12.03 0.36
C THR A 402 6.95 -11.93 -0.17
N LEU A 403 6.56 -12.82 -1.07
CA LEU A 403 5.17 -12.90 -1.56
C LEU A 403 4.53 -14.19 -1.09
N SER A 404 3.33 -14.10 -0.53
CA SER A 404 2.50 -15.27 -0.24
C SER A 404 1.95 -15.85 -1.55
N LYS A 405 1.78 -17.17 -1.60
CA LYS A 405 1.17 -17.86 -2.74
C LYS A 405 -0.35 -17.88 -2.69
#